data_AF-A0A9C7RM04-F1
#
_entry.id   AF-A0A9C7RM04-F1
#
_cell.length_a   1.000
_cell.length_b   1.000
_cell.length_c   1.000
_cell.angle_alpha   90.00
_cell.angle_beta   90.00
_cell.angle_gamma   90.00
#
_symmetry.space_group_name_H-M   'P 1'
#
loop_
_entity.id
_entity.type
_entity.pdbx_description
1 polymer ?
#
loop_
_entity_poly.entity_id
_entity_poly.type
_entity_poly.pdbx_seq_one_letter_code
_entity_poly.pdbx_strand_id
1 'polypeptide(L)' 'VLAEGVLNQSATKDGIVSFIPNLGPKGGEFTGTYREAFRRIVMEGEDPAKVVKELGEKIRRMFKETGSALPEPDISLY' A
#
# COMPACT_ATOMS: atom_id res chain seq x y z
N VAL A 1 -1.93 22.95 6.14
CA VAL A 1 -1.18 21.92 5.40
C VAL A 1 -1.64 20.50 5.76
N LEU A 2 -1.46 19.98 6.99
CA LEU A 2 -1.83 18.58 7.30
C LEU A 2 -3.33 18.29 7.10
N ALA A 3 -4.20 19.07 7.73
CA ALA A 3 -5.66 18.87 7.64
C ALA A 3 -6.18 18.95 6.20
N GLU A 4 -5.67 19.91 5.43
CA GLU A 4 -5.98 20.09 4.02
C GLU A 4 -5.49 18.92 3.16
N GLY A 5 -4.28 18.40 3.42
CA GLY A 5 -3.75 17.22 2.74
C GLY A 5 -4.58 15.96 3.02
N VAL A 6 -5.00 15.76 4.27
CA VAL A 6 -5.87 14.63 4.66
C VAL A 6 -7.24 14.76 3.97
N LEU A 7 -7.84 15.95 3.97
CA LEU A 7 -9.12 16.19 3.29
C LEU A 7 -9.02 15.88 1.80
N ASN A 8 -8.00 16.40 1.12
CA ASN A 8 -7.79 16.16 -0.31
C ASN A 8 -7.55 14.68 -0.63
N GLN A 9 -6.76 13.98 0.18
CA GLN A 9 -6.54 12.53 0.02
C GLN A 9 -7.85 11.75 0.20
N SER A 10 -8.65 12.08 1.21
CA SER A 10 -9.91 11.38 1.49
C SER A 10 -11.01 11.66 0.46
N ALA A 11 -10.97 12.83 -0.20
CA ALA A 11 -11.96 13.26 -1.18
C ALA A 11 -11.59 12.91 -2.63
N THR A 12 -10.45 12.26 -2.86
CA THR A 12 -9.99 11.92 -4.22
C THR A 12 -10.94 10.90 -4.86
N LYS A 13 -11.23 11.08 -6.15
CA LYS A 13 -12.22 10.27 -6.89
C LYS A 13 -11.83 8.81 -7.02
N ASP A 14 -10.53 8.55 -7.00
CA ASP A 14 -9.88 7.24 -7.03
C ASP A 14 -9.52 6.73 -5.62
N GLY A 15 -10.05 7.36 -4.57
CA GLY A 15 -9.85 6.96 -3.19
C GLY A 15 -10.59 5.66 -2.90
N ILE A 16 -9.85 4.62 -2.58
CA ILE A 16 -10.41 3.32 -2.22
C ILE A 16 -10.25 3.13 -0.70
N VAL A 17 -11.36 2.98 0.00
CA VAL A 17 -11.34 2.58 1.41
C VAL A 17 -10.90 1.12 1.47
N SER A 18 -9.77 0.86 2.14
CA SER A 18 -9.23 -0.48 2.30
C SER A 18 -8.95 -0.74 3.78
N PHE A 19 -9.48 -1.86 4.30
CA PHE A 19 -9.23 -2.29 5.67
C PHE A 19 -8.16 -3.37 5.68
N ILE A 20 -6.94 -2.99 6.02
CA ILE A 20 -5.80 -3.90 6.01
C ILE A 20 -5.85 -4.78 7.28
N PRO A 21 -5.97 -6.12 7.14
CA PRO A 21 -5.99 -7.00 8.28
C PRO A 21 -4.62 -7.08 8.97
N ASN A 22 -4.60 -7.56 10.20
CA ASN A 22 -3.37 -7.74 10.95
C ASN A 22 -2.49 -8.84 10.30
N LEU A 23 -1.30 -8.48 9.84
CA LEU A 23 -0.32 -9.39 9.21
C LEU A 23 0.65 -10.05 10.22
N GLY A 24 0.39 -9.91 11.52
CA GLY A 24 1.23 -10.48 12.57
C GLY A 24 2.69 -10.03 12.46
N PRO A 25 3.68 -10.94 12.45
CA PRO A 25 5.10 -10.60 12.35
C PRO A 25 5.47 -9.77 11.10
N LYS A 26 4.66 -9.83 10.03
CA LYS A 26 4.90 -9.09 8.78
C LYS A 26 4.37 -7.66 8.79
N GLY A 27 3.66 -7.23 9.85
CA GLY A 27 3.09 -5.88 9.94
C GLY A 27 4.14 -4.77 9.79
N GLY A 28 5.31 -4.92 10.40
CA GLY A 28 6.41 -3.95 10.27
C GLY A 28 6.97 -3.84 8.86
N GLU A 29 7.12 -4.98 8.17
CA GLU A 29 7.60 -5.03 6.78
C GLU A 29 6.57 -4.41 5.81
N PHE A 30 5.29 -4.67 6.05
CA PHE A 30 4.19 -4.05 5.31
C PHE A 30 4.20 -2.53 5.46
N THR A 31 4.26 -1.99 6.69
CA THR A 31 4.34 -0.53 6.90
C THR A 31 5.62 0.06 6.29
N GLY A 32 6.75 -0.65 6.37
CA GLY A 32 8.02 -0.23 5.76
C GLY A 32 7.94 -0.04 4.25
N THR A 33 7.10 -0.81 3.57
CA THR A 33 6.91 -0.75 2.12
C THR A 33 6.42 0.63 1.65
N TYR A 34 5.59 1.33 2.42
CA TYR A 34 5.14 2.68 2.08
C TYR A 34 6.26 3.73 2.14
N ARG A 35 7.15 3.61 3.15
CA ARG A 35 8.32 4.49 3.26
C ARG A 35 9.31 4.22 2.14
N GLU A 36 9.46 2.96 1.75
CA GLU A 36 10.26 2.56 0.61
C GLU A 36 9.71 3.14 -0.70
N ALA A 37 8.40 3.05 -0.93
CA ALA A 37 7.75 3.67 -2.09
C ALA A 37 7.97 5.19 -2.13
N PHE A 38 7.76 5.87 -1.00
CA PHE A 38 7.97 7.32 -0.92
C PHE A 38 9.41 7.71 -1.25
N ARG A 39 10.40 7.04 -0.68
CA ARG A 39 11.82 7.29 -0.98
C ARG A 39 12.11 7.11 -2.47
N ARG A 40 11.77 5.94 -3.03
CA ARG A 40 12.07 5.60 -4.43
C ARG A 40 11.42 6.56 -5.42
N ILE A 41 10.15 6.90 -5.19
CA ILE A 41 9.38 7.76 -6.11
C ILE A 41 9.72 9.24 -5.90
N VAL A 42 9.60 9.73 -4.67
CA VAL A 42 9.64 11.18 -4.38
C VAL A 42 11.06 11.67 -4.20
N MET A 43 11.92 10.90 -3.53
CA MET A 43 13.29 11.34 -3.23
C MET A 43 14.27 10.96 -4.35
N GLU A 44 14.08 9.81 -4.99
CA GLU A 44 15.02 9.26 -5.98
C GLU A 44 14.53 9.38 -7.43
N GLY A 45 13.28 9.78 -7.64
CA GLY A 45 12.72 10.03 -8.97
C GLY A 45 12.50 8.77 -9.82
N GLU A 46 12.39 7.59 -9.20
CA GLU A 46 12.04 6.37 -9.92
C GLU A 46 10.62 6.42 -10.48
N ASP A 47 10.40 5.74 -11.61
CA ASP A 47 9.08 5.61 -12.22
C ASP A 47 8.05 5.01 -11.24
N PRO A 48 6.96 5.74 -10.91
CA PRO A 48 5.94 5.27 -9.97
C PRO A 48 5.31 3.94 -10.37
N ALA A 49 5.05 3.71 -11.66
CA ALA A 49 4.39 2.49 -12.13
C ALA A 49 5.26 1.25 -11.89
N LYS A 50 6.55 1.35 -12.18
CA LYS A 50 7.54 0.32 -11.85
C LYS A 50 7.61 0.05 -10.36
N VAL A 51 7.79 1.09 -9.53
CA VAL A 51 7.94 0.93 -8.07
C VAL A 51 6.70 0.29 -7.45
N VAL A 52 5.50 0.76 -7.81
CA VAL A 52 4.24 0.22 -7.30
C VAL A 52 4.04 -1.24 -7.73
N LYS A 53 4.42 -1.61 -8.96
CA LYS A 53 4.36 -3.01 -9.42
C LYS A 53 5.23 -3.93 -8.58
N GLU A 54 6.49 -3.57 -8.37
CA GLU A 54 7.46 -4.37 -7.61
C GLU A 54 7.04 -4.51 -6.14
N LEU A 55 6.69 -3.39 -5.48
CA LEU A 55 6.27 -3.40 -4.09
C LEU A 55 4.91 -4.09 -3.90
N GLY A 56 4.01 -3.98 -4.88
CA GLY A 56 2.74 -4.71 -4.88
C GLY A 56 2.92 -6.23 -4.89
N GLU A 57 3.89 -6.76 -5.65
CA GLU A 57 4.24 -8.19 -5.63
C GLU A 57 4.79 -8.63 -4.27
N LYS A 58 5.63 -7.80 -3.64
CA LYS A 58 6.14 -8.03 -2.28
C LYS A 58 4.99 -8.08 -1.27
N ILE A 59 4.05 -7.14 -1.34
CA ILE A 59 2.87 -7.11 -0.45
C ILE A 59 2.02 -8.37 -0.64
N ARG A 60 1.65 -8.72 -1.87
CA ARG A 60 0.85 -9.94 -2.15
C ARG A 60 1.51 -11.21 -1.59
N ARG A 61 2.84 -11.28 -1.63
CA ARG A 61 3.59 -12.39 -1.03
C ARG A 61 3.45 -12.44 0.49
N MET A 62 3.52 -11.30 1.18
CA MET A 62 3.31 -11.24 2.64
C MET A 62 1.92 -11.73 3.04
N PHE A 63 0.87 -11.36 2.31
CA PHE A 63 -0.48 -11.87 2.56
C PHE A 63 -0.56 -13.40 2.39
N LYS A 64 0.05 -13.93 1.31
CA LYS A 64 0.13 -15.38 1.07
C LYS A 64 0.91 -16.12 2.17
N GLU A 65 2.05 -15.59 2.60
CA GLU A 65 2.89 -16.19 3.64
C GLU A 65 2.21 -16.23 5.01
N THR A 66 1.41 -15.22 5.32
CA THR A 66 0.70 -15.12 6.61
C THR A 66 -0.64 -15.85 6.61
N GLY A 67 -1.16 -16.25 5.45
CA GLY A 67 -2.51 -16.79 5.32
C GLY A 67 -3.61 -15.75 5.57
N SER A 68 -3.26 -14.46 5.57
CA SER A 68 -4.22 -13.37 5.80
C SER A 68 -5.07 -13.15 4.54
N ALA A 69 -6.35 -12.84 4.73
CA ALA A 69 -7.20 -12.41 3.62
C ALA A 69 -6.67 -11.11 3.00
N LEU A 70 -6.77 -10.96 1.68
CA LEU A 70 -6.55 -9.67 1.04
C LEU A 70 -7.64 -8.68 1.51
N PRO A 71 -7.33 -7.38 1.62
CA PRO A 71 -8.35 -6.39 1.93
C PRO A 71 -9.30 -6.22 0.74
N GLU A 72 -10.49 -5.70 0.97
CA GLU A 72 -11.32 -5.18 -0.12
C GLU A 72 -10.65 -3.94 -0.76
N PRO A 73 -10.80 -3.72 -2.08
CA PRO A 73 -11.49 -4.55 -3.07
C PRO A 73 -10.62 -5.69 -3.63
N ASP A 74 -9.36 -5.82 -3.23
CA ASP A 74 -8.41 -6.78 -3.81
C ASP A 74 -8.96 -8.21 -3.75
N ILE A 75 -9.60 -8.60 -2.64
CA ILE A 75 -10.23 -9.92 -2.53
C ILE A 75 -11.40 -10.13 -3.51
N SER A 76 -12.13 -9.08 -3.87
CA SER A 76 -13.25 -9.13 -4.82
C SER A 76 -12.83 -9.11 -6.30
N LEU A 77 -11.56 -8.81 -6.57
CA LEU A 77 -11.01 -8.66 -7.93
C LEU A 77 -10.29 -9.93 -8.43
N TYR A 78 -10.20 -10.98 -7.61
CA TYR A 78 -9.62 -12.29 -7.93
C TYR A 78 -10.65 -13.41 -7.81
#